data_AF-A0A7V6HF53-F1
#
_entry.id   AF-A0A7V6HF53-F1
#
_cell.length_a   1.000
_cell.length_b   1.000
_cell.length_c   1.000
_cell.angle_alpha   90.00
_cell.angle_beta   90.00
_cell.angle_gamma   90.00
#
_symmetry.space_group_name_H-M   'P 1'
#
loop_
_entity.id
_entity.type
_entity.pdbx_description
1 polymer ?
#
loop_
_entity_poly.entity_id
_entity_poly.type
_entity_poly.pdbx_seq_one_letter_code
_entity_poly.pdbx_strand_id
1 'polypeptide(L)'
;MMRIPTFLLSVGLMFSVLCAGAAPAYTPLPLGTGATTAFADRVPDDQEGGWTDQGNNDLSVIKPGTLKVSDVPFTILSDAATDGKSCIVLGGPKRAYLPQSAKVPVDNVRGAYLYLLHGAAWCPPAGEQKVTGLLHIDYVDGSTDEFRVRCGRDVADWAKPDAYKNAIRVWTAYNNNTQVSLFASKFKLKDLAVKAIRMTARESAWMVAAMTIGNDTRLAGIKKPMTLDKTYTAPALATPLPAVPAQAVPKNIILLIGDGMGGGAVELTSRYQHKADGRLVMQQLPVFGRAHTVSQGSNVTDSAASATAMATGSKTKNGRLGVDLDKRRLTSVAELARQQGRAVGIITSDAIVGATPAGFYAHVNSRGYYSQVAEFAAASGFEVLIGNANGKVWFVPGDKGGKRSDTRNVLAEMEAARYAVIENQETFEQVPTDRRVLGFMAKGTLDNETCLGRLTETALTRLSRNDKGFFMMVECTITDGGGHGNNPELTVRGTLQVDWAVHSAVEYARKHGDTLVVVTADHETGALTSALKDGKLTFDYATTSHTDIPVYVFAYGPGAERFGGTIDNTDIARNIAALWSLTLPPPGDVQPDPEK
;
A
#
# COMPACT_ATOMS: atom_id res chain seq x y z
N MET A 1 68.28 -57.41 27.01
CA MET A 1 67.45 -58.15 27.99
C MET A 1 66.12 -57.42 28.17
N MET A 2 65.01 -58.18 28.14
CA MET A 2 63.65 -57.89 28.67
C MET A 2 62.82 -56.77 28.00
N ARG A 3 61.74 -57.11 27.25
CA ARG A 3 60.33 -57.41 27.66
C ARG A 3 59.59 -56.13 28.13
N ILE A 4 58.38 -55.70 27.72
CA ILE A 4 57.09 -56.27 27.22
C ILE A 4 56.10 -55.04 27.11
N PRO A 5 54.89 -55.02 26.49
CA PRO A 5 54.35 -55.68 25.29
C PRO A 5 53.55 -54.73 24.34
N THR A 6 53.18 -55.29 23.20
CA THR A 6 52.17 -54.84 22.22
C THR A 6 50.75 -55.01 22.77
N PHE A 7 49.88 -54.01 22.62
CA PHE A 7 48.42 -54.16 22.72
C PHE A 7 47.77 -53.76 21.39
N LEU A 8 47.11 -54.75 20.76
CA LEU A 8 46.14 -54.52 19.69
C LEU A 8 44.97 -53.70 20.26
N LEU A 9 44.53 -52.68 19.53
CA LEU A 9 43.12 -52.28 19.55
C LEU A 9 42.63 -52.05 18.11
N SER A 10 41.61 -52.83 17.80
CA SER A 10 40.86 -52.96 16.55
C SER A 10 40.29 -51.64 16.03
N VAL A 11 40.42 -51.46 14.71
CA VAL A 11 39.73 -50.43 13.92
C VAL A 11 38.21 -50.68 13.98
N GLY A 12 37.50 -49.81 14.69
CA GLY A 12 36.04 -49.68 14.60
C GLY A 12 35.70 -48.59 13.59
N LEU A 13 35.32 -48.99 12.37
CA LEU A 13 34.66 -48.12 11.41
C LEU A 13 33.28 -47.74 11.99
N MET A 14 33.16 -46.55 12.57
CA MET A 14 31.83 -45.95 12.79
C MET A 14 31.32 -45.45 11.44
N PHE A 15 30.49 -46.25 10.78
CA PHE A 15 29.55 -45.75 9.79
C PHE A 15 28.56 -44.83 10.52
N SER A 16 28.73 -43.53 10.39
CA SER A 16 27.66 -42.57 10.61
C SER A 16 26.56 -42.85 9.58
N VAL A 17 25.53 -43.56 10.02
CA VAL A 17 24.27 -43.65 9.30
C VAL A 17 23.68 -42.24 9.32
N LEU A 18 23.97 -41.47 8.28
CA LEU A 18 23.13 -40.35 7.88
C LEU A 18 21.73 -40.94 7.65
N CYS A 19 20.81 -40.69 8.57
CA CYS A 19 19.39 -40.75 8.26
C CYS A 19 19.14 -39.74 7.15
N ALA A 20 19.24 -40.18 5.90
CA ALA A 20 18.60 -39.54 4.78
C ALA A 20 17.10 -39.55 5.09
N GLY A 21 16.59 -38.47 5.68
CA GLY A 21 15.15 -38.25 5.78
C GLY A 21 14.58 -38.38 4.37
N ALA A 22 13.69 -39.35 4.16
CA ALA A 22 13.04 -39.52 2.88
C ALA A 22 12.47 -38.16 2.42
N ALA A 23 12.73 -37.79 1.17
CA ALA A 23 12.14 -36.60 0.59
C ALA A 23 10.62 -36.61 0.85
N PRO A 24 10.00 -35.46 1.18
CA PRO A 24 8.58 -35.42 1.45
C PRO A 24 7.80 -36.02 0.27
N ALA A 25 6.99 -37.05 0.57
CA ALA A 25 6.20 -37.73 -0.44
C ALA A 25 5.03 -36.83 -0.85
N TYR A 26 5.09 -36.29 -2.06
CA TYR A 26 3.97 -35.60 -2.70
C TYR A 26 3.47 -36.44 -3.87
N THR A 27 2.16 -36.51 -4.02
CA THR A 27 1.49 -37.22 -5.10
C THR A 27 0.51 -36.26 -5.77
N PRO A 28 0.88 -35.67 -6.93
CA PRO A 28 -0.06 -34.98 -7.80
C PRO A 28 -1.18 -35.93 -8.20
N LEU A 29 -2.43 -35.47 -8.16
CA LEU A 29 -3.59 -36.30 -8.42
C LEU A 29 -4.06 -36.15 -9.88
N PRO A 30 -4.52 -37.24 -10.52
CA PRO A 30 -4.99 -37.21 -11.90
C PRO A 30 -6.39 -36.59 -11.97
N LEU A 31 -6.47 -35.28 -12.27
CA LEU A 31 -7.74 -34.57 -12.46
C LEU A 31 -8.61 -35.13 -13.60
N GLY A 32 -8.02 -35.80 -14.59
CA GLY A 32 -8.66 -36.13 -15.87
C GLY A 32 -9.95 -36.94 -15.79
N THR A 33 -10.19 -37.68 -14.70
CA THR A 33 -11.45 -38.40 -14.48
C THR A 33 -12.59 -37.52 -13.96
N GLY A 34 -12.27 -36.37 -13.37
CA GLY A 34 -13.24 -35.39 -12.89
C GLY A 34 -13.28 -34.09 -13.69
N ALA A 35 -12.30 -33.84 -14.58
CA ALA A 35 -12.20 -32.64 -15.39
C ALA A 35 -13.42 -32.47 -16.31
N THR A 36 -13.95 -31.26 -16.37
CA THR A 36 -15.23 -30.95 -17.02
C THR A 36 -15.08 -30.01 -18.21
N THR A 37 -13.99 -29.24 -18.30
CA THR A 37 -13.79 -28.25 -19.37
C THR A 37 -12.31 -27.85 -19.53
N ALA A 38 -12.05 -26.99 -20.51
CA ALA A 38 -10.74 -26.49 -20.92
C ALA A 38 -10.35 -25.22 -20.13
N PHE A 39 -9.07 -24.88 -20.11
CA PHE A 39 -8.63 -23.57 -19.62
C PHE A 39 -8.98 -22.46 -20.60
N ALA A 40 -8.91 -22.75 -21.89
CA ALA A 40 -9.24 -21.83 -22.98
C ALA A 40 -10.73 -21.82 -23.32
N ASP A 41 -11.21 -20.65 -23.73
CA ASP A 41 -12.54 -20.38 -24.26
C ASP A 41 -12.40 -19.62 -25.59
N ARG A 42 -13.09 -20.08 -26.65
CA ARG A 42 -12.98 -19.48 -27.99
C ARG A 42 -14.12 -18.52 -28.31
N VAL A 43 -15.30 -18.70 -27.72
CA VAL A 43 -16.49 -17.91 -28.03
C VAL A 43 -17.26 -17.66 -26.73
N PRO A 44 -17.44 -16.41 -26.32
CA PRO A 44 -18.13 -16.11 -25.06
C PRO A 44 -19.62 -16.51 -25.11
N ASP A 45 -20.09 -17.09 -24.00
CA ASP A 45 -21.48 -17.43 -23.72
C ASP A 45 -22.10 -18.43 -24.71
N ASP A 46 -21.29 -19.28 -25.34
CA ASP A 46 -21.75 -20.35 -26.24
C ASP A 46 -22.06 -21.66 -25.50
N GLN A 47 -21.64 -21.78 -24.23
CA GLN A 47 -21.75 -22.97 -23.38
C GLN A 47 -20.96 -24.18 -23.91
N GLU A 48 -20.01 -23.99 -24.83
CA GLU A 48 -19.19 -25.06 -25.42
C GLU A 48 -17.82 -25.24 -24.72
N GLY A 49 -17.48 -24.41 -23.72
CA GLY A 49 -16.32 -24.69 -22.87
C GLY A 49 -15.71 -23.48 -22.16
N GLY A 50 -14.52 -23.69 -21.60
CA GLY A 50 -13.68 -22.66 -21.00
C GLY A 50 -13.94 -22.30 -19.54
N TRP A 51 -12.92 -21.72 -18.90
CA TRP A 51 -13.06 -21.12 -17.57
C TRP A 51 -13.87 -19.84 -17.68
N THR A 52 -14.95 -19.74 -16.90
CA THR A 52 -15.96 -18.67 -16.86
C THR A 52 -16.81 -18.43 -18.10
N ASP A 53 -16.51 -19.02 -19.26
CA ASP A 53 -17.27 -18.85 -20.51
C ASP A 53 -17.39 -17.36 -20.88
N GLN A 54 -16.25 -16.65 -20.91
CA GLN A 54 -16.17 -15.21 -21.17
C GLN A 54 -15.26 -14.89 -22.37
N GLY A 55 -15.06 -15.86 -23.25
CA GLY A 55 -14.20 -15.80 -24.43
C GLY A 55 -12.76 -15.47 -24.05
N ASN A 56 -12.25 -14.39 -24.62
CA ASN A 56 -10.87 -13.90 -24.44
C ASN A 56 -10.44 -13.57 -22.99
N ASN A 57 -11.36 -13.66 -22.02
CA ASN A 57 -11.07 -13.60 -20.59
C ASN A 57 -11.12 -15.01 -20.00
N ASP A 58 -10.06 -15.78 -20.24
CA ASP A 58 -9.93 -17.17 -19.80
C ASP A 58 -8.53 -17.45 -19.20
N LEU A 59 -8.23 -18.73 -18.94
CA LEU A 59 -6.94 -19.20 -18.44
C LEU A 59 -6.05 -19.85 -19.52
N SER A 60 -6.32 -19.62 -20.80
CA SER A 60 -5.54 -20.20 -21.93
C SER A 60 -4.02 -19.91 -21.86
N VAL A 61 -3.62 -18.87 -21.14
CA VAL A 61 -2.21 -18.48 -20.93
C VAL A 61 -1.47 -19.38 -19.93
N ILE A 62 -2.15 -20.29 -19.22
CA ILE A 62 -1.50 -21.26 -18.34
C ILE A 62 -0.77 -22.33 -19.14
N LYS A 63 0.47 -22.63 -18.75
CA LYS A 63 1.28 -23.66 -19.42
C LYS A 63 1.01 -25.03 -18.80
N PRO A 64 0.74 -26.07 -19.61
CA PRO A 64 0.65 -27.44 -19.11
C PRO A 64 2.00 -27.94 -18.59
N GLY A 65 1.97 -28.91 -17.69
CA GLY A 65 3.16 -29.48 -17.04
C GLY A 65 3.18 -29.24 -15.53
N THR A 66 4.36 -29.39 -14.92
CA THR A 66 4.49 -29.28 -13.46
C THR A 66 4.70 -27.83 -13.02
N LEU A 67 3.74 -27.29 -12.27
CA LEU A 67 3.90 -26.05 -11.51
C LEU A 67 4.33 -26.40 -10.07
N LYS A 68 5.55 -26.03 -9.67
CA LYS A 68 6.02 -26.23 -8.30
C LYS A 68 5.75 -24.96 -7.46
N VAL A 69 4.98 -25.11 -6.39
CA VAL A 69 4.67 -24.04 -5.43
C VAL A 69 5.34 -24.37 -4.10
N SER A 70 6.35 -23.60 -3.72
CA SER A 70 7.27 -24.00 -2.62
C SER A 70 7.83 -25.40 -2.90
N ASP A 71 7.47 -26.40 -2.10
CA ASP A 71 7.83 -27.81 -2.32
C ASP A 71 6.70 -28.69 -2.84
N VAL A 72 5.50 -28.13 -3.07
CA VAL A 72 4.33 -28.86 -3.54
C VAL A 72 4.28 -28.85 -5.08
N PRO A 73 4.41 -30.01 -5.75
CA PRO A 73 4.25 -30.10 -7.21
C PRO A 73 2.76 -30.17 -7.57
N PHE A 74 2.32 -29.40 -8.56
CA PHE A 74 1.00 -29.48 -9.18
C PHE A 74 1.13 -29.87 -10.65
N THR A 75 0.36 -30.85 -11.11
CA THR A 75 0.34 -31.25 -12.53
C THR A 75 -0.81 -30.54 -13.25
N ILE A 76 -0.47 -29.56 -14.09
CA ILE A 76 -1.41 -28.84 -14.96
C ILE A 76 -1.62 -29.66 -16.24
N LEU A 77 -2.88 -30.02 -16.51
CA LEU A 77 -3.24 -30.76 -17.72
C LEU A 77 -3.19 -29.85 -18.96
N SER A 78 -3.01 -30.47 -20.13
CA SER A 78 -3.04 -29.78 -21.42
C SER A 78 -4.42 -29.92 -22.05
N ASP A 79 -5.04 -28.80 -22.45
CA ASP A 79 -6.31 -28.80 -23.21
C ASP A 79 -6.22 -29.72 -24.43
N ALA A 80 -5.14 -29.59 -25.22
CA ALA A 80 -4.93 -30.41 -26.41
C ALA A 80 -4.75 -31.90 -26.10
N ALA A 81 -4.05 -32.24 -25.01
CA ALA A 81 -3.82 -33.64 -24.64
C ALA A 81 -5.02 -34.30 -23.95
N THR A 82 -6.03 -33.52 -23.56
CA THR A 82 -7.20 -33.99 -22.79
C THR A 82 -8.51 -33.78 -23.52
N ASP A 83 -8.47 -33.47 -24.83
CA ASP A 83 -9.65 -33.18 -25.64
C ASP A 83 -10.54 -32.10 -24.98
N GLY A 84 -9.90 -31.05 -24.47
CA GLY A 84 -10.57 -29.94 -23.79
C GLY A 84 -11.05 -30.23 -22.36
N LYS A 85 -10.54 -31.26 -21.67
CA LYS A 85 -10.88 -31.59 -20.27
C LYS A 85 -9.68 -31.47 -19.35
N SER A 86 -9.18 -30.25 -19.19
CA SER A 86 -7.96 -29.96 -18.43
C SER A 86 -8.19 -29.48 -17.00
N CYS A 87 -9.40 -29.00 -16.69
CA CYS A 87 -9.74 -28.51 -15.35
C CYS A 87 -11.15 -28.90 -14.93
N ILE A 88 -11.41 -28.85 -13.62
CA ILE A 88 -12.75 -29.00 -13.06
C ILE A 88 -13.34 -27.61 -12.90
N VAL A 89 -14.45 -27.31 -13.58
CA VAL A 89 -15.22 -26.09 -13.36
C VAL A 89 -16.61 -26.46 -12.87
N LEU A 90 -16.98 -25.88 -11.73
CA LEU A 90 -18.29 -26.05 -11.10
C LEU A 90 -19.06 -24.74 -11.07
N GLY A 91 -20.34 -24.78 -11.46
CA GLY A 91 -21.18 -23.60 -11.63
C GLY A 91 -21.77 -23.05 -10.33
N GLY A 92 -21.63 -21.76 -10.07
CA GLY A 92 -22.44 -21.05 -9.06
C GLY A 92 -23.72 -20.45 -9.67
N PRO A 93 -24.48 -19.61 -8.94
CA PRO A 93 -25.72 -18.99 -9.41
C PRO A 93 -25.59 -18.24 -10.74
N LYS A 94 -24.41 -17.65 -11.00
CA LYS A 94 -24.12 -16.92 -12.25
C LYS A 94 -23.85 -17.82 -13.46
N ARG A 95 -23.52 -19.10 -13.25
CA ARG A 95 -23.18 -20.08 -14.28
C ARG A 95 -23.82 -21.44 -13.98
N ALA A 96 -25.13 -21.45 -13.73
CA ALA A 96 -25.86 -22.63 -13.25
C ALA A 96 -25.93 -23.80 -14.25
N TYR A 97 -25.64 -23.56 -15.54
CA TYR A 97 -25.57 -24.59 -16.58
C TYR A 97 -24.31 -25.47 -16.48
N LEU A 98 -23.26 -24.99 -15.80
CA LEU A 98 -22.06 -25.78 -15.54
C LEU A 98 -22.34 -26.85 -14.47
N PRO A 99 -21.60 -27.97 -14.48
CA PRO A 99 -21.76 -29.03 -13.48
C PRO A 99 -21.73 -28.48 -12.05
N GLN A 100 -22.64 -28.94 -11.20
CA GLN A 100 -22.70 -28.48 -9.80
C GLN A 100 -21.72 -29.25 -8.90
N SER A 101 -21.28 -30.43 -9.32
CA SER A 101 -20.39 -31.29 -8.57
C SER A 101 -19.44 -32.08 -9.46
N ALA A 102 -18.28 -32.45 -8.93
CA ALA A 102 -17.34 -33.36 -9.55
C ALA A 102 -16.82 -34.40 -8.54
N LYS A 103 -16.33 -35.52 -9.05
CA LYS A 103 -15.69 -36.58 -8.25
C LYS A 103 -14.40 -37.01 -8.93
N VAL A 104 -13.32 -37.04 -8.16
CA VAL A 104 -12.00 -37.52 -8.58
C VAL A 104 -11.67 -38.75 -7.75
N PRO A 105 -11.70 -39.96 -8.34
CA PRO A 105 -11.14 -41.15 -7.71
C PRO A 105 -9.65 -40.97 -7.41
N VAL A 106 -9.21 -41.45 -6.25
CA VAL A 106 -7.81 -41.39 -5.80
C VAL A 106 -7.35 -42.80 -5.48
N ASP A 107 -6.20 -43.21 -6.01
CA ASP A 107 -5.65 -44.55 -5.80
C ASP A 107 -4.98 -44.68 -4.42
N ASN A 108 -5.79 -44.63 -3.37
CA ASN A 108 -5.42 -44.91 -1.98
C ASN A 108 -4.20 -44.11 -1.48
N VAL A 109 -4.08 -42.86 -1.91
CA VAL A 109 -2.95 -41.97 -1.59
C VAL A 109 -3.05 -41.51 -0.13
N ARG A 110 -1.94 -41.54 0.60
CA ARG A 110 -1.82 -41.02 1.96
C ARG A 110 -0.99 -39.73 1.99
N GLY A 111 -1.36 -38.81 2.88
CA GLY A 111 -0.59 -37.60 3.17
C GLY A 111 -1.24 -36.78 4.27
N ALA A 112 -0.49 -35.86 4.85
CA ALA A 112 -0.98 -35.00 5.94
C ALA A 112 -1.96 -33.91 5.43
N TYR A 113 -1.80 -33.48 4.18
CA TYR A 113 -2.60 -32.40 3.59
C TYR A 113 -2.98 -32.69 2.14
N LEU A 114 -4.15 -32.23 1.76
CA LEU A 114 -4.56 -31.99 0.37
C LEU A 114 -4.29 -30.53 0.03
N TYR A 115 -3.63 -30.31 -1.09
CA TYR A 115 -3.37 -29.01 -1.69
C TYR A 115 -4.21 -28.83 -2.94
N LEU A 116 -4.86 -27.67 -3.08
CA LEU A 116 -5.57 -27.29 -4.30
C LEU A 116 -4.86 -26.12 -4.97
N LEU A 117 -4.74 -26.17 -6.30
CA LEU A 117 -4.48 -25.01 -7.15
C LEU A 117 -5.79 -24.64 -7.83
N HIS A 118 -6.36 -23.49 -7.47
CA HIS A 118 -7.75 -23.18 -7.81
C HIS A 118 -8.04 -21.68 -7.89
N GLY A 119 -9.19 -21.33 -8.45
CA GLY A 119 -9.71 -19.97 -8.55
C GLY A 119 -11.23 -19.95 -8.51
N ALA A 120 -11.81 -18.80 -8.19
CA ALA A 120 -13.25 -18.60 -8.21
C ALA A 120 -13.62 -17.35 -9.01
N ALA A 121 -14.85 -17.25 -9.50
CA ALA A 121 -15.34 -16.09 -10.25
C ALA A 121 -16.71 -15.67 -9.73
N TRP A 122 -17.00 -14.37 -9.82
CA TRP A 122 -18.16 -13.74 -9.18
C TRP A 122 -18.20 -14.01 -7.69
N CYS A 123 -17.04 -13.83 -7.05
CA CYS A 123 -16.91 -14.01 -5.62
C CYS A 123 -17.74 -12.98 -4.84
N PRO A 124 -18.48 -13.39 -3.79
CA PRO A 124 -19.03 -12.46 -2.81
C PRO A 124 -17.91 -11.62 -2.15
N PRO A 125 -18.25 -10.47 -1.54
CA PRO A 125 -17.27 -9.65 -0.81
C PRO A 125 -16.45 -10.48 0.18
N ALA A 126 -15.12 -10.35 0.13
CA ALA A 126 -14.20 -11.20 0.90
C ALA A 126 -14.43 -11.15 2.42
N GLY A 127 -14.85 -10.00 2.95
CA GLY A 127 -15.17 -9.82 4.36
C GLY A 127 -16.34 -10.67 4.86
N GLU A 128 -17.26 -11.10 3.97
CA GLU A 128 -18.39 -11.95 4.33
C GLU A 128 -18.00 -13.44 4.49
N GLN A 129 -16.86 -13.84 3.91
CA GLN A 129 -16.38 -15.22 3.89
C GLN A 129 -17.44 -16.28 3.52
N LYS A 130 -18.29 -15.98 2.53
CA LYS A 130 -19.31 -16.92 2.02
C LYS A 130 -18.68 -18.19 1.46
N VAL A 131 -19.42 -19.30 1.54
CA VAL A 131 -18.94 -20.63 1.10
C VAL A 131 -19.04 -20.69 -0.43
N THR A 132 -17.89 -20.77 -1.10
CA THR A 132 -17.80 -20.91 -2.55
C THR A 132 -17.96 -22.36 -2.98
N GLY A 133 -17.47 -23.31 -2.17
CA GLY A 133 -17.58 -24.73 -2.46
C GLY A 133 -17.47 -25.62 -1.22
N LEU A 134 -17.91 -26.86 -1.37
CA LEU A 134 -17.68 -27.94 -0.43
C LEU A 134 -16.69 -28.94 -1.02
N LEU A 135 -15.79 -29.41 -0.17
CA LEU A 135 -14.79 -30.43 -0.49
C LEU A 135 -14.99 -31.61 0.47
N HIS A 136 -15.34 -32.77 -0.07
CA HIS A 136 -15.45 -34.01 0.69
C HIS A 136 -14.28 -34.94 0.38
N ILE A 137 -13.64 -35.46 1.43
CA ILE A 137 -12.55 -36.43 1.30
C ILE A 137 -13.06 -37.78 1.78
N ASP A 138 -13.26 -38.72 0.86
CA ASP A 138 -13.69 -40.07 1.17
C ASP A 138 -12.46 -40.95 1.40
N TYR A 139 -12.39 -41.61 2.56
CA TYR A 139 -11.29 -42.47 2.95
C TYR A 139 -11.59 -43.95 2.71
N VAL A 140 -10.54 -44.77 2.66
CA VAL A 140 -10.66 -46.23 2.44
C VAL A 140 -11.44 -46.96 3.53
N ASP A 141 -11.49 -46.42 4.75
CA ASP A 141 -12.24 -46.97 5.88
C ASP A 141 -13.74 -46.65 5.82
N GLY A 142 -14.18 -45.91 4.81
CA GLY A 142 -15.57 -45.47 4.63
C GLY A 142 -15.91 -44.16 5.34
N SER A 143 -14.98 -43.55 6.08
CA SER A 143 -15.19 -42.23 6.66
C SER A 143 -15.05 -41.11 5.62
N THR A 144 -15.66 -39.96 5.90
CA THR A 144 -15.58 -38.76 5.06
C THR A 144 -15.29 -37.52 5.90
N ASP A 145 -14.38 -36.67 5.44
CA ASP A 145 -14.25 -35.29 5.95
C ASP A 145 -14.94 -34.29 5.02
N GLU A 146 -15.48 -33.20 5.59
CA GLU A 146 -16.03 -32.07 4.84
C GLU A 146 -15.26 -30.78 5.16
N PHE A 147 -14.80 -30.09 4.12
CA PHE A 147 -14.24 -28.74 4.21
C PHE A 147 -15.12 -27.73 3.47
N ARG A 148 -15.40 -26.60 4.13
CA ARG A 148 -16.09 -25.46 3.54
C ARG A 148 -15.06 -24.50 2.97
N VAL A 149 -14.95 -24.44 1.65
CA VAL A 149 -14.04 -23.54 0.92
C VAL A 149 -14.70 -22.16 0.85
N ARG A 150 -14.11 -21.17 1.52
CA ARG A 150 -14.67 -19.82 1.61
C ARG A 150 -13.91 -18.82 0.75
N CYS A 151 -14.65 -18.01 -0.01
CA CYS A 151 -14.10 -16.82 -0.64
C CYS A 151 -13.53 -15.89 0.43
N GLY A 152 -12.38 -15.24 0.20
CA GLY A 152 -11.77 -14.35 1.19
C GLY A 152 -11.01 -15.08 2.30
N ARG A 153 -10.90 -16.42 2.23
CA ARG A 153 -10.12 -17.23 3.17
C ARG A 153 -9.35 -18.36 2.48
N ASP A 154 -10.04 -19.24 1.76
CA ASP A 154 -9.48 -20.47 1.16
C ASP A 154 -9.39 -20.40 -0.37
N VAL A 155 -10.17 -19.51 -0.99
CA VAL A 155 -10.12 -19.19 -2.42
C VAL A 155 -10.35 -17.69 -2.60
N ALA A 156 -9.96 -17.16 -3.74
CA ALA A 156 -10.11 -15.76 -4.11
C ALA A 156 -10.63 -15.62 -5.54
N ASP A 157 -11.12 -14.42 -5.86
CA ASP A 157 -11.54 -14.11 -7.21
C ASP A 157 -10.33 -14.12 -8.15
N TRP A 158 -10.42 -14.90 -9.21
CA TRP A 158 -9.34 -15.14 -10.16
C TRP A 158 -8.89 -13.87 -10.89
N ALA A 159 -9.79 -12.89 -11.04
CA ALA A 159 -9.51 -11.62 -11.71
C ALA A 159 -8.89 -10.58 -10.77
N LYS A 160 -8.58 -10.96 -9.53
CA LYS A 160 -8.05 -10.05 -8.50
C LYS A 160 -6.69 -10.50 -7.98
N PRO A 161 -5.86 -9.56 -7.49
CA PRO A 161 -4.54 -9.87 -6.95
C PRO A 161 -4.57 -10.37 -5.49
N ASP A 162 -5.74 -10.40 -4.86
CA ASP A 162 -5.90 -10.59 -3.41
C ASP A 162 -5.46 -11.99 -2.94
N ALA A 163 -4.64 -12.06 -1.90
CA ALA A 163 -4.32 -13.29 -1.19
C ALA A 163 -4.96 -13.29 0.19
N TYR A 164 -5.28 -14.48 0.71
CA TYR A 164 -5.91 -14.65 2.03
C TYR A 164 -5.23 -15.74 2.85
N LYS A 165 -5.69 -15.90 4.11
CA LYS A 165 -5.09 -16.79 5.12
C LYS A 165 -4.75 -18.20 4.60
N ASN A 166 -5.60 -18.77 3.76
CA ASN A 166 -5.43 -20.09 3.14
C ASN A 166 -5.63 -20.03 1.62
N ALA A 167 -5.49 -18.85 1.01
CA ALA A 167 -5.60 -18.63 -0.44
C ALA A 167 -4.36 -17.85 -0.89
N ILE A 168 -3.25 -18.57 -1.05
CA ILE A 168 -1.96 -17.95 -1.39
C ILE A 168 -1.91 -17.77 -2.90
N ARG A 169 -1.74 -16.54 -3.40
CA ARG A 169 -1.59 -16.31 -4.84
C ARG A 169 -0.24 -16.84 -5.32
N VAL A 170 -0.26 -17.86 -6.17
CA VAL A 170 0.93 -18.64 -6.56
C VAL A 170 1.19 -18.66 -8.05
N TRP A 171 0.22 -18.25 -8.86
CA TRP A 171 0.40 -18.00 -10.28
C TRP A 171 -0.44 -16.81 -10.72
N THR A 172 0.09 -15.99 -11.60
CA THR A 172 -0.64 -14.89 -12.23
C THR A 172 -0.07 -14.60 -13.62
N ALA A 173 -0.94 -14.19 -14.53
CA ALA A 173 -0.59 -13.73 -15.86
C ALA A 173 -1.56 -12.63 -16.29
N TYR A 174 -1.23 -11.93 -17.37
CA TYR A 174 -2.21 -11.15 -18.11
C TYR A 174 -2.68 -11.97 -19.30
N ASN A 175 -3.99 -12.03 -19.48
CA ASN A 175 -4.62 -12.47 -20.71
C ASN A 175 -5.40 -11.29 -21.28
N ASN A 176 -4.93 -10.77 -22.42
CA ASN A 176 -5.33 -9.44 -22.92
C ASN A 176 -5.13 -8.36 -21.85
N ASN A 177 -6.20 -7.63 -21.49
CA ASN A 177 -6.17 -6.57 -20.49
C ASN A 177 -6.60 -7.03 -19.08
N THR A 178 -6.88 -8.32 -18.91
CA THR A 178 -7.36 -8.87 -17.64
C THR A 178 -6.22 -9.59 -16.92
N GLN A 179 -5.95 -9.19 -15.68
CA GLN A 179 -5.07 -9.97 -14.81
C GLN A 179 -5.83 -11.22 -14.34
N VAL A 180 -5.21 -12.38 -14.51
CA VAL A 180 -5.76 -13.67 -14.12
C VAL A 180 -4.82 -14.35 -13.11
N SER A 181 -5.37 -14.98 -12.08
CA SER A 181 -4.61 -15.52 -10.94
C SER A 181 -5.13 -16.87 -10.49
N LEU A 182 -4.21 -17.70 -9.97
CA LEU A 182 -4.52 -18.94 -9.27
C LEU A 182 -3.94 -18.93 -7.85
N PHE A 183 -4.66 -19.61 -6.98
CA PHE A 183 -4.39 -19.65 -5.55
C PHE A 183 -4.09 -21.08 -5.10
N ALA A 184 -3.12 -21.23 -4.21
CA ALA A 184 -2.88 -22.46 -3.49
C ALA A 184 -3.55 -22.40 -2.12
N SER A 185 -4.27 -23.46 -1.79
CA SER A 185 -4.87 -23.69 -0.47
C SER A 185 -4.49 -25.07 0.05
N LYS A 186 -4.52 -25.28 1.37
CA LYS A 186 -4.29 -26.59 1.97
C LYS A 186 -5.35 -26.98 3.00
N PHE A 187 -5.66 -28.28 3.05
CA PHE A 187 -6.66 -28.88 3.93
C PHE A 187 -6.05 -30.07 4.64
N LYS A 188 -6.10 -30.07 5.98
CA LYS A 188 -5.52 -31.14 6.80
C LYS A 188 -6.34 -32.41 6.65
N LEU A 189 -5.68 -33.53 6.36
CA LEU A 189 -6.31 -34.84 6.21
C LEU A 189 -6.15 -35.67 7.48
N LYS A 190 -7.03 -36.66 7.66
CA LYS A 190 -6.78 -37.80 8.55
C LYS A 190 -5.58 -38.61 8.05
N ASP A 191 -4.90 -39.30 8.96
CA ASP A 191 -3.84 -40.26 8.62
C ASP A 191 -4.43 -41.58 8.07
N LEU A 192 -5.15 -41.46 6.97
CA LEU A 192 -5.85 -42.52 6.26
C LEU A 192 -5.64 -42.34 4.76
N ALA A 193 -5.71 -43.44 4.03
CA ALA A 193 -5.64 -43.40 2.57
C ALA A 193 -6.91 -42.77 1.99
N VAL A 194 -6.73 -41.79 1.10
CA VAL A 194 -7.83 -41.12 0.39
C VAL A 194 -8.23 -41.98 -0.80
N LYS A 195 -9.53 -42.26 -0.89
CA LYS A 195 -10.17 -43.07 -1.93
C LYS A 195 -10.82 -42.20 -3.02
N ALA A 196 -11.39 -41.07 -2.64
CA ALA A 196 -11.96 -40.12 -3.59
C ALA A 196 -12.05 -38.72 -3.00
N ILE A 197 -12.06 -37.74 -3.88
CA ILE A 197 -12.33 -36.34 -3.56
C ILE A 197 -13.60 -35.94 -4.31
N ARG A 198 -14.61 -35.44 -3.58
CA ARG A 198 -15.84 -34.89 -4.16
C ARG A 198 -15.90 -33.40 -3.91
N MET A 199 -16.41 -32.68 -4.88
CA MET A 199 -16.48 -31.22 -4.87
C MET A 199 -17.87 -30.77 -5.26
N THR A 200 -18.37 -29.69 -4.64
CA THR A 200 -19.66 -29.11 -5.02
C THR A 200 -19.61 -27.59 -4.93
N ALA A 201 -20.09 -26.90 -5.95
CA ALA A 201 -20.18 -25.43 -5.95
C ALA A 201 -21.30 -24.92 -5.04
N ARG A 202 -21.17 -23.66 -4.62
CA ARG A 202 -22.16 -22.90 -3.85
C ARG A 202 -22.26 -21.49 -4.42
N GLU A 203 -21.72 -20.49 -3.74
CA GLU A 203 -21.99 -19.06 -4.01
C GLU A 203 -21.27 -18.49 -5.24
N SER A 204 -20.32 -19.22 -5.83
CA SER A 204 -19.48 -18.73 -6.94
C SER A 204 -19.20 -19.85 -7.93
N ALA A 205 -18.85 -19.48 -9.16
CA ALA A 205 -18.21 -20.44 -10.05
C ALA A 205 -16.82 -20.78 -9.46
N TRP A 206 -16.50 -22.07 -9.39
CA TRP A 206 -15.29 -22.56 -8.73
C TRP A 206 -14.53 -23.50 -9.66
N MET A 207 -13.24 -23.25 -9.86
CA MET A 207 -12.39 -24.08 -10.70
C MET A 207 -11.17 -24.59 -9.96
N VAL A 208 -10.88 -25.88 -10.17
CA VAL A 208 -9.66 -26.52 -9.70
C VAL A 208 -8.80 -26.96 -10.90
N ALA A 209 -7.61 -26.38 -10.95
CA ALA A 209 -6.62 -26.58 -12.02
C ALA A 209 -5.67 -27.74 -11.73
N ALA A 210 -5.40 -28.02 -10.45
CA ALA A 210 -4.60 -29.16 -10.00
C ALA A 210 -4.85 -29.49 -8.52
N MET A 211 -4.55 -30.73 -8.13
CA MET A 211 -4.59 -31.19 -6.74
C MET A 211 -3.37 -32.04 -6.43
N THR A 212 -2.90 -31.98 -5.18
CA THR A 212 -1.74 -32.75 -4.70
C THR A 212 -1.94 -33.16 -3.26
N ILE A 213 -1.65 -34.41 -2.91
CA ILE A 213 -1.60 -34.88 -1.52
C ILE A 213 -0.14 -35.01 -1.08
N GLY A 214 0.18 -34.62 0.15
CA GLY A 214 1.52 -34.86 0.70
C GLY A 214 1.72 -34.31 2.10
N ASN A 215 2.99 -34.09 2.46
CA ASN A 215 3.40 -33.61 3.78
C ASN A 215 2.98 -32.15 4.04
N ASP A 216 3.07 -31.72 5.31
CA ASP A 216 2.81 -30.34 5.68
C ASP A 216 3.92 -29.41 5.15
N THR A 217 3.54 -28.51 4.25
CA THR A 217 4.39 -27.47 3.69
C THR A 217 3.75 -26.11 3.88
N ARG A 218 4.59 -25.13 4.20
CA ARG A 218 4.20 -23.72 4.18
C ARG A 218 4.20 -23.23 2.74
N LEU A 219 3.01 -22.86 2.25
CA LEU A 219 2.86 -22.24 0.94
C LEU A 219 3.39 -20.80 0.97
N ALA A 220 4.23 -20.45 0.00
CA ALA A 220 4.70 -19.09 -0.24
C ALA A 220 4.13 -18.58 -1.57
N GLY A 221 3.71 -17.31 -1.59
CA GLY A 221 3.18 -16.68 -2.80
C GLY A 221 4.26 -16.25 -3.78
N ILE A 222 3.83 -15.77 -4.94
CA ILE A 222 4.74 -15.21 -5.97
C ILE A 222 5.51 -14.04 -5.37
N LYS A 223 6.84 -14.14 -5.32
CA LYS A 223 7.70 -12.97 -5.10
C LYS A 223 7.93 -12.30 -6.45
N LYS A 224 7.36 -11.10 -6.66
CA LYS A 224 7.71 -10.28 -7.82
C LYS A 224 9.20 -9.92 -7.71
N PRO A 225 10.03 -10.11 -8.76
CA PRO A 225 11.38 -9.57 -8.75
C PRO A 225 11.29 -8.05 -8.54
N MET A 226 11.90 -7.56 -7.47
CA MET A 226 11.96 -6.13 -7.20
C MET A 226 13.21 -5.58 -7.88
N THR A 227 13.03 -4.70 -8.85
CA THR A 227 14.12 -4.07 -9.62
C THR A 227 14.25 -2.61 -9.21
N LEU A 228 15.49 -2.16 -9.04
CA LEU A 228 15.85 -0.75 -8.86
C LEU A 228 16.96 -0.45 -9.87
N ASP A 229 16.55 -0.15 -11.09
CA ASP A 229 17.37 -0.06 -12.30
C ASP A 229 17.35 1.32 -12.95
N LYS A 230 16.39 2.19 -12.61
CA LYS A 230 16.42 3.59 -13.06
C LYS A 230 17.48 4.36 -12.31
N THR A 231 17.80 5.54 -12.85
CA THR A 231 18.69 6.52 -12.25
C THR A 231 17.88 7.72 -11.80
N TYR A 232 18.11 8.19 -10.57
CA TYR A 232 17.49 9.38 -10.02
C TYR A 232 18.54 10.37 -9.52
N THR A 233 18.19 11.66 -9.47
CA THR A 233 19.07 12.70 -8.95
C THR A 233 18.70 13.06 -7.51
N ALA A 234 19.66 13.00 -6.59
CA ALA A 234 19.50 13.52 -5.22
C ALA A 234 19.94 14.98 -5.14
N PRO A 235 19.26 15.80 -4.31
CA PRO A 235 19.76 17.13 -3.97
C PRO A 235 20.99 17.02 -3.06
N ALA A 236 21.76 18.12 -3.00
CA ALA A 236 22.89 18.23 -2.09
C ALA A 236 23.01 19.67 -1.57
N LEU A 237 23.27 19.82 -0.26
CA LEU A 237 23.58 21.12 0.32
C LEU A 237 24.99 21.54 -0.08
N ALA A 238 25.14 22.75 -0.59
CA ALA A 238 26.46 23.30 -0.97
C ALA A 238 27.39 23.53 0.23
N THR A 239 26.83 23.77 1.42
CA THR A 239 27.54 24.06 2.66
C THR A 239 26.78 23.49 3.86
N PRO A 240 27.46 23.16 4.98
CA PRO A 240 26.80 22.75 6.21
C PRO A 240 25.79 23.77 6.71
N LEU A 241 24.74 23.30 7.37
CA LEU A 241 23.71 24.18 7.94
C LEU A 241 24.28 24.98 9.12
N PRO A 242 24.04 26.31 9.18
CA PRO A 242 24.48 27.12 10.30
C PRO A 242 23.74 26.72 11.58
N ALA A 243 24.38 26.94 12.72
CA ALA A 243 23.71 26.77 14.02
C ALA A 243 22.57 27.79 14.17
N VAL A 244 21.43 27.34 14.65
CA VAL A 244 20.27 28.19 14.93
C VAL A 244 20.24 28.49 16.44
N PRO A 245 20.02 29.75 16.86
CA PRO A 245 19.88 30.06 18.28
C PRO A 245 18.79 29.23 18.94
N ALA A 246 19.13 28.61 20.07
CA ALA A 246 18.16 27.89 20.89
C ALA A 246 17.04 28.85 21.34
N GLN A 247 15.79 28.36 21.40
CA GLN A 247 14.60 29.08 21.89
C GLN A 247 14.10 30.24 21.02
N ALA A 248 14.63 30.45 19.81
CA ALA A 248 14.04 31.40 18.88
C ALA A 248 12.63 30.94 18.44
N VAL A 249 11.70 31.89 18.27
CA VAL A 249 10.34 31.61 17.77
C VAL A 249 10.32 31.73 16.24
N PRO A 250 9.84 30.71 15.50
CA PRO A 250 9.79 30.79 14.05
C PRO A 250 8.69 31.73 13.56
N LYS A 251 9.02 32.62 12.62
CA LYS A 251 8.04 33.38 11.84
C LYS A 251 7.32 32.47 10.85
N ASN A 252 8.03 31.49 10.26
CA ASN A 252 7.46 30.60 9.25
C ASN A 252 7.62 29.14 9.66
N ILE A 253 6.66 28.29 9.31
CA ILE A 253 6.73 26.84 9.57
C ILE A 253 6.44 26.10 8.27
N ILE A 254 7.34 25.20 7.89
CA ILE A 254 7.21 24.29 6.74
C ILE A 254 7.20 22.86 7.27
N LEU A 255 6.10 22.14 7.05
CA LEU A 255 5.93 20.74 7.37
C LEU A 255 5.96 19.91 6.09
N LEU A 256 6.95 19.04 5.96
CA LEU A 256 7.11 18.12 4.84
C LEU A 256 6.73 16.70 5.26
N ILE A 257 5.85 16.06 4.50
CA ILE A 257 5.30 14.74 4.79
C ILE A 257 5.58 13.79 3.61
N GLY A 258 6.35 12.74 3.85
CA GLY A 258 6.37 11.60 2.93
C GLY A 258 5.33 10.58 3.37
N ASP A 259 4.20 10.47 2.67
CA ASP A 259 3.17 9.47 3.01
C ASP A 259 3.80 8.07 2.95
N GLY A 260 3.62 7.26 4.00
CA GLY A 260 4.22 5.93 4.12
C GLY A 260 5.75 5.89 4.21
N MET A 261 6.44 7.03 4.30
CA MET A 261 7.91 7.15 4.30
C MET A 261 8.53 6.81 5.66
N GLY A 262 8.41 5.55 6.09
CA GLY A 262 9.11 5.10 7.29
C GLY A 262 10.62 4.94 7.09
N GLY A 263 11.31 4.55 8.16
CA GLY A 263 12.77 4.50 8.19
C GLY A 263 13.39 3.64 7.09
N GLY A 264 12.74 2.53 6.72
CA GLY A 264 13.18 1.68 5.61
C GLY A 264 13.28 2.40 4.27
N ALA A 265 12.31 3.26 3.95
CA ALA A 265 12.28 4.04 2.70
C ALA A 265 13.41 5.08 2.66
N VAL A 266 13.61 5.81 3.76
CA VAL A 266 14.71 6.77 3.93
C VAL A 266 16.06 6.07 3.74
N GLU A 267 16.24 4.95 4.42
CA GLU A 267 17.49 4.20 4.42
C GLU A 267 17.79 3.52 3.07
N LEU A 268 16.79 2.96 2.38
CA LEU A 268 16.94 2.44 1.02
C LEU A 268 17.41 3.53 0.06
N THR A 269 16.74 4.69 0.10
CA THR A 269 17.01 5.81 -0.81
C THR A 269 18.40 6.39 -0.57
N SER A 270 18.77 6.58 0.71
CA SER A 270 20.09 7.05 1.11
C SER A 270 21.20 6.11 0.61
N ARG A 271 21.05 4.79 0.81
CA ARG A 271 22.03 3.80 0.33
C ARG A 271 22.10 3.71 -1.19
N TYR A 272 20.97 3.86 -1.87
CA TYR A 272 20.91 3.85 -3.32
C TYR A 272 21.73 5.02 -3.90
N GLN A 273 21.51 6.24 -3.40
CA GLN A 273 22.16 7.46 -3.90
C GLN A 273 23.60 7.65 -3.40
N HIS A 274 23.84 7.40 -2.12
CA HIS A 274 25.06 7.83 -1.46
C HIS A 274 25.92 6.69 -0.92
N LYS A 275 25.50 5.43 -1.15
CA LYS A 275 26.18 4.24 -0.63
C LYS A 275 26.29 4.30 0.90
N ALA A 276 27.43 3.95 1.49
CA ALA A 276 27.57 3.84 2.93
C ALA A 276 27.83 5.20 3.64
N ASP A 277 28.48 6.14 2.96
CA ASP A 277 29.11 7.28 3.63
C ASP A 277 28.34 8.60 3.52
N GLY A 278 27.40 8.72 2.58
CA GLY A 278 26.59 9.93 2.42
C GLY A 278 25.16 9.81 2.95
N ARG A 279 24.45 10.93 2.92
CA ARG A 279 23.14 11.11 3.56
C ARG A 279 22.26 12.01 2.71
N LEU A 280 20.97 11.71 2.66
CA LEU A 280 19.94 12.60 2.11
C LEU A 280 19.97 13.96 2.83
N VAL A 281 19.44 15.01 2.20
CA VAL A 281 19.40 16.35 2.83
C VAL A 281 18.64 16.29 4.15
N MET A 282 17.50 15.61 4.20
CA MET A 282 16.71 15.42 5.44
C MET A 282 17.51 14.76 6.57
N GLN A 283 18.45 13.86 6.26
CA GLN A 283 19.29 13.17 7.24
C GLN A 283 20.47 14.03 7.74
N GLN A 284 20.68 15.23 7.15
CA GLN A 284 21.69 16.20 7.57
C GLN A 284 21.12 17.28 8.50
N LEU A 285 19.81 17.29 8.75
CA LEU A 285 19.17 18.20 9.69
C LEU A 285 19.64 17.87 11.13
N PRO A 286 19.91 18.89 11.98
CA PRO A 286 20.57 18.68 13.26
C PRO A 286 19.68 18.02 14.33
N VAL A 287 18.35 18.06 14.16
CA VAL A 287 17.42 17.42 15.09
C VAL A 287 16.83 16.17 14.44
N PHE A 288 16.90 15.06 15.18
CA PHE A 288 16.32 13.78 14.81
C PHE A 288 15.43 13.24 15.94
N GLY A 289 14.31 12.66 15.54
CA GLY A 289 13.37 11.98 16.41
C GLY A 289 12.58 10.91 15.68
N ARG A 290 11.63 10.30 16.39
CA ARG A 290 10.69 9.32 15.86
C ARG A 290 9.29 9.59 16.39
N ALA A 291 8.28 9.39 15.55
CA ALA A 291 6.88 9.61 15.93
C ALA A 291 6.09 8.30 15.96
N HIS A 292 5.34 8.06 17.02
CA HIS A 292 4.27 7.06 17.06
C HIS A 292 3.04 7.56 16.30
N THR A 293 2.46 6.70 15.46
CA THR A 293 1.43 7.09 14.50
C THR A 293 0.08 6.44 14.76
N VAL A 294 -0.08 5.69 15.86
CA VAL A 294 -1.30 4.95 16.21
C VAL A 294 -2.57 5.82 16.11
N SER A 295 -3.69 5.23 15.71
CA SER A 295 -4.99 5.92 15.67
C SER A 295 -5.94 5.38 16.74
N GLN A 296 -7.09 6.03 16.94
CA GLN A 296 -8.03 5.55 17.93
C GLN A 296 -8.66 4.23 17.49
N GLY A 297 -8.41 3.17 18.24
CA GLY A 297 -8.96 1.84 18.00
C GLY A 297 -8.19 1.00 16.98
N SER A 298 -7.00 1.45 16.55
CA SER A 298 -6.08 0.67 15.72
C SER A 298 -4.62 1.02 16.01
N ASN A 299 -3.76 0.01 16.15
CA ASN A 299 -2.31 0.22 16.24
C ASN A 299 -1.72 0.70 14.90
N VAL A 300 -2.41 0.42 13.79
CA VAL A 300 -2.01 0.83 12.44
C VAL A 300 -3.00 1.87 11.92
N THR A 301 -2.52 3.11 11.75
CA THR A 301 -3.33 4.23 11.25
C THR A 301 -3.49 4.18 9.73
N ASP A 302 -4.49 4.89 9.21
CA ASP A 302 -4.50 5.34 7.82
C ASP A 302 -4.04 6.81 7.72
N SER A 303 -3.84 7.32 6.51
CA SER A 303 -3.41 8.70 6.27
C SER A 303 -4.39 9.74 6.83
N ALA A 304 -5.70 9.47 6.82
CA ALA A 304 -6.70 10.44 7.30
C ALA A 304 -6.62 10.69 8.81
N ALA A 305 -6.56 9.61 9.61
CA ALA A 305 -6.44 9.74 11.06
C ALA A 305 -5.08 10.32 11.47
N SER A 306 -4.01 9.96 10.76
CA SER A 306 -2.67 10.49 11.05
C SER A 306 -2.55 11.97 10.68
N ALA A 307 -3.07 12.38 9.52
CA ALA A 307 -3.13 13.79 9.13
C ALA A 307 -3.94 14.62 10.13
N THR A 308 -5.08 14.09 10.60
CA THR A 308 -5.85 14.73 11.68
C THR A 308 -5.02 14.91 12.95
N ALA A 309 -4.26 13.90 13.36
CA ALA A 309 -3.39 13.99 14.53
C ALA A 309 -2.29 15.05 14.37
N MET A 310 -1.59 15.04 13.23
CA MET A 310 -0.52 15.99 12.92
C MET A 310 -1.02 17.43 12.73
N ALA A 311 -2.27 17.60 12.29
CA ALA A 311 -2.85 18.91 12.02
C ALA A 311 -3.56 19.52 13.24
N THR A 312 -4.17 18.70 14.11
CA THR A 312 -5.07 19.17 15.18
C THR A 312 -4.60 18.81 16.60
N GLY A 313 -3.59 17.95 16.73
CA GLY A 313 -3.08 17.49 18.02
C GLY A 313 -4.00 16.51 18.75
N SER A 314 -4.97 15.93 18.04
CA SER A 314 -5.95 14.98 18.57
C SER A 314 -6.04 13.72 17.70
N LYS A 315 -6.10 12.55 18.35
CA LYS A 315 -6.33 11.27 17.66
C LYS A 315 -7.79 11.15 17.22
N THR A 316 -8.01 10.47 16.10
CA THR A 316 -9.34 10.08 15.63
C THR A 316 -9.33 8.65 15.08
N LYS A 317 -10.47 8.15 14.58
CA LYS A 317 -10.56 6.83 13.95
C LYS A 317 -10.08 6.88 12.50
N ASN A 318 -9.55 5.76 12.00
CA ASN A 318 -9.18 5.64 10.59
C ASN A 318 -10.31 6.08 9.65
N GLY A 319 -9.93 6.79 8.59
CA GLY A 319 -10.84 7.33 7.60
C GLY A 319 -11.50 8.66 7.97
N ARG A 320 -11.27 9.24 9.16
CA ARG A 320 -11.83 10.55 9.54
C ARG A 320 -10.83 11.69 9.33
N LEU A 321 -11.33 12.86 8.93
CA LEU A 321 -10.54 14.06 8.70
C LEU A 321 -11.04 15.19 9.59
N GLY A 322 -10.16 15.75 10.43
CA GLY A 322 -10.45 16.98 11.18
C GLY A 322 -11.64 16.89 12.14
N VAL A 323 -11.98 15.69 12.61
CA VAL A 323 -13.06 15.45 13.58
C VAL A 323 -12.63 14.50 14.69
N ASP A 324 -13.17 14.69 15.88
CA ASP A 324 -12.89 13.84 17.04
C ASP A 324 -13.68 12.51 17.02
N LEU A 325 -13.66 11.79 18.14
CA LEU A 325 -14.37 10.51 18.28
C LEU A 325 -15.88 10.66 18.23
N ASP A 326 -16.38 11.80 18.70
CA ASP A 326 -17.79 12.20 18.72
C ASP A 326 -18.22 12.93 17.44
N LYS A 327 -17.36 12.92 16.40
CA LYS A 327 -17.58 13.57 15.10
C LYS A 327 -17.64 15.11 15.18
N ARG A 328 -17.15 15.70 16.26
CA ARG A 328 -17.05 17.15 16.42
C ARG A 328 -15.84 17.70 15.69
N ARG A 329 -15.99 18.90 15.14
CA ARG A 329 -14.92 19.62 14.42
C ARG A 329 -13.69 19.83 15.31
N LEU A 330 -12.52 19.51 14.78
CA LEU A 330 -11.21 19.85 15.35
C LEU A 330 -10.54 20.90 14.48
N THR A 331 -10.06 22.00 15.06
CA THR A 331 -9.35 23.06 14.32
C THR A 331 -7.89 22.70 14.10
N SER A 332 -7.41 22.84 12.87
CA SER A 332 -6.02 22.57 12.49
C SER A 332 -5.09 23.75 12.76
N VAL A 333 -3.79 23.47 12.87
CA VAL A 333 -2.75 24.52 12.92
C VAL A 333 -2.69 25.39 11.67
N ALA A 334 -3.12 24.87 10.51
CA ALA A 334 -3.21 25.65 9.27
C ALA A 334 -4.37 26.65 9.33
N GLU A 335 -5.54 26.24 9.84
CA GLU A 335 -6.66 27.13 10.08
C GLU A 335 -6.30 28.20 11.12
N LEU A 336 -5.64 27.82 12.22
CA LEU A 336 -5.17 28.77 13.23
C LEU A 336 -4.15 29.76 12.65
N ALA A 337 -3.22 29.31 11.81
CA ALA A 337 -2.29 30.20 11.11
C ALA A 337 -3.05 31.24 10.28
N ARG A 338 -4.06 30.80 9.51
CA ARG A 338 -4.88 31.68 8.69
C ARG A 338 -5.71 32.67 9.52
N GLN A 339 -6.25 32.23 10.67
CA GLN A 339 -6.98 33.07 11.62
C GLN A 339 -6.08 34.15 12.24
N GLN A 340 -4.81 33.84 12.47
CA GLN A 340 -3.81 34.82 12.91
C GLN A 340 -3.35 35.79 11.80
N GLY A 341 -3.83 35.58 10.57
CA GLY A 341 -3.51 36.38 9.40
C GLY A 341 -2.19 35.99 8.72
N ARG A 342 -1.64 34.81 9.04
CA ARG A 342 -0.51 34.22 8.31
C ARG A 342 -1.00 33.65 6.97
N ALA A 343 -0.11 33.57 5.99
CA ALA A 343 -0.42 32.90 4.73
C ALA A 343 -0.37 31.37 4.92
N VAL A 344 -1.14 30.64 4.13
CA VAL A 344 -1.17 29.18 4.17
C VAL A 344 -1.02 28.57 2.78
N GLY A 345 -0.13 27.58 2.66
CA GLY A 345 0.03 26.77 1.45
C GLY A 345 -0.03 25.28 1.73
N ILE A 346 -0.80 24.55 0.93
CA ILE A 346 -0.89 23.09 0.96
C ILE A 346 -0.56 22.57 -0.44
N ILE A 347 0.50 21.76 -0.54
CA ILE A 347 0.98 21.17 -1.79
C ILE A 347 1.07 19.66 -1.59
N THR A 348 0.57 18.88 -2.53
CA THR A 348 0.67 17.42 -2.48
C THR A 348 0.90 16.84 -3.88
N SER A 349 1.55 15.68 -3.96
CA SER A 349 1.55 14.86 -5.17
C SER A 349 0.27 14.01 -5.33
N ASP A 350 -0.57 13.90 -4.29
CA ASP A 350 -1.92 13.32 -4.36
C ASP A 350 -2.93 14.35 -4.91
N ALA A 351 -4.18 13.95 -5.08
CA ALA A 351 -5.27 14.90 -5.29
C ALA A 351 -5.35 15.85 -4.10
N ILE A 352 -5.66 17.13 -4.33
CA ILE A 352 -5.76 18.10 -3.22
C ILE A 352 -6.84 17.70 -2.20
N VAL A 353 -7.85 16.93 -2.62
CA VAL A 353 -8.90 16.33 -1.76
C VAL A 353 -8.49 14.99 -1.14
N GLY A 354 -7.24 14.56 -1.31
CA GLY A 354 -6.62 13.41 -0.66
C GLY A 354 -6.57 13.58 0.86
N ALA A 355 -6.31 12.49 1.57
CA ALA A 355 -6.48 12.50 3.03
C ALA A 355 -5.48 13.40 3.76
N THR A 356 -4.19 13.29 3.45
CA THR A 356 -3.15 14.08 4.09
C THR A 356 -3.33 15.58 3.91
N PRO A 357 -3.55 16.13 2.69
CA PRO A 357 -3.80 17.55 2.53
C PRO A 357 -5.12 17.96 3.19
N ALA A 358 -6.18 17.15 3.04
CA ALA A 358 -7.48 17.45 3.62
C ALA A 358 -7.48 17.48 5.15
N GLY A 359 -6.60 16.74 5.82
CA GLY A 359 -6.47 16.79 7.28
C GLY A 359 -6.14 18.18 7.84
N PHE A 360 -5.61 19.08 7.01
CA PHE A 360 -5.27 20.46 7.39
C PHE A 360 -6.40 21.46 7.16
N TYR A 361 -7.50 21.11 6.50
CA TYR A 361 -8.56 22.07 6.19
C TYR A 361 -10.00 21.53 6.19
N ALA A 362 -10.19 20.21 6.17
CA ALA A 362 -11.50 19.57 6.06
C ALA A 362 -11.94 18.89 7.35
N HIS A 363 -13.24 18.89 7.59
CA HIS A 363 -13.87 18.28 8.77
C HIS A 363 -14.97 17.34 8.31
N VAL A 364 -14.62 16.07 8.06
CA VAL A 364 -15.53 15.06 7.52
C VAL A 364 -15.40 13.72 8.22
N ASN A 365 -16.53 13.05 8.38
CA ASN A 365 -16.63 11.73 9.02
C ASN A 365 -16.04 10.59 8.18
N SER A 366 -15.78 10.85 6.89
CA SER A 366 -15.15 9.92 5.96
C SER A 366 -14.28 10.68 4.96
N ARG A 367 -13.05 10.21 4.76
CA ARG A 367 -12.12 10.68 3.72
C ARG A 367 -12.66 10.48 2.31
N GLY A 368 -13.70 9.66 2.14
CA GLY A 368 -14.39 9.43 0.87
C GLY A 368 -15.37 10.55 0.47
N TYR A 369 -15.65 11.52 1.35
CA TYR A 369 -16.53 12.66 1.07
C TYR A 369 -15.82 13.76 0.27
N TYR A 370 -15.26 13.39 -0.89
CA TYR A 370 -14.39 14.26 -1.70
C TYR A 370 -15.07 15.57 -2.15
N SER A 371 -16.37 15.55 -2.44
CA SER A 371 -17.12 16.76 -2.79
C SER A 371 -17.18 17.75 -1.62
N GLN A 372 -17.43 17.26 -0.40
CA GLN A 372 -17.43 18.09 0.80
C GLN A 372 -16.01 18.57 1.15
N VAL A 373 -14.99 17.73 0.95
CA VAL A 373 -13.59 18.12 1.09
C VAL A 373 -13.25 19.27 0.12
N ALA A 374 -13.71 19.22 -1.13
CA ALA A 374 -13.52 20.32 -2.08
C ALA A 374 -14.19 21.63 -1.61
N GLU A 375 -15.33 21.56 -0.93
CA GLU A 375 -15.99 22.74 -0.34
C GLU A 375 -15.17 23.33 0.81
N PHE A 376 -14.61 22.48 1.67
CA PHE A 376 -13.69 22.92 2.72
C PHE A 376 -12.41 23.54 2.14
N ALA A 377 -11.88 23.00 1.04
CA ALA A 377 -10.75 23.59 0.34
C ALA A 377 -11.08 25.02 -0.13
N ALA A 378 -12.24 25.24 -0.74
CA ALA A 378 -12.70 26.57 -1.14
C ALA A 378 -12.94 27.51 0.07
N ALA A 379 -13.55 27.00 1.13
CA ALA A 379 -13.84 27.76 2.35
C ALA A 379 -12.58 28.14 3.16
N SER A 380 -11.49 27.37 3.04
CA SER A 380 -10.24 27.62 3.77
C SER A 380 -9.65 29.00 3.49
N GLY A 381 -9.83 29.51 2.27
CA GLY A 381 -9.25 30.77 1.82
C GLY A 381 -7.71 30.79 1.86
N PHE A 382 -7.07 29.61 1.76
CA PHE A 382 -5.61 29.46 1.73
C PHE A 382 -5.01 29.95 0.42
N GLU A 383 -3.81 30.52 0.48
CA GLU A 383 -3.14 31.17 -0.65
C GLU A 383 -2.69 30.19 -1.73
N VAL A 384 -2.29 28.97 -1.35
CA VAL A 384 -1.84 27.91 -2.27
C VAL A 384 -2.52 26.60 -1.91
N LEU A 385 -3.20 26.00 -2.88
CA LEU A 385 -3.80 24.66 -2.80
C LEU A 385 -3.44 23.90 -4.08
N ILE A 386 -2.46 22.99 -4.03
CA ILE A 386 -1.98 22.28 -5.22
C ILE A 386 -2.03 20.77 -4.98
N GLY A 387 -2.68 20.05 -5.90
CA GLY A 387 -2.60 18.60 -5.98
C GLY A 387 -2.61 18.13 -7.43
N ASN A 388 -2.70 16.81 -7.64
CA ASN A 388 -2.78 16.23 -8.97
C ASN A 388 -4.16 16.41 -9.63
N ALA A 389 -4.20 16.21 -10.95
CA ALA A 389 -5.39 16.41 -11.77
C ALA A 389 -6.60 15.54 -11.40
N ASN A 390 -6.40 14.40 -10.70
CA ASN A 390 -7.50 13.52 -10.30
C ASN A 390 -8.44 14.19 -9.29
N GLY A 391 -7.99 15.23 -8.59
CA GLY A 391 -8.83 16.01 -7.67
C GLY A 391 -9.88 16.89 -8.36
N LYS A 392 -9.62 17.34 -9.60
CA LYS A 392 -10.43 18.38 -10.30
C LYS A 392 -11.89 17.98 -10.44
N VAL A 393 -12.16 16.71 -10.69
CA VAL A 393 -13.52 16.18 -10.89
C VAL A 393 -14.43 16.39 -9.67
N TRP A 394 -13.88 16.51 -8.46
CA TRP A 394 -14.67 16.70 -7.24
C TRP A 394 -15.06 18.16 -6.96
N PHE A 395 -14.53 19.09 -7.77
CA PHE A 395 -14.89 20.52 -7.74
C PHE A 395 -15.99 20.87 -8.75
N VAL A 396 -16.38 19.94 -9.62
CA VAL A 396 -17.26 20.18 -10.78
C VAL A 396 -18.49 19.25 -10.70
N PRO A 397 -19.70 19.73 -11.04
CA PRO A 397 -20.91 18.91 -11.05
C PRO A 397 -20.92 17.91 -12.22
N GLY A 398 -21.67 16.82 -12.07
CA GLY A 398 -21.70 15.72 -13.05
C GLY A 398 -22.12 16.14 -14.46
N ASP A 399 -23.08 17.06 -14.59
CA ASP A 399 -23.54 17.63 -15.86
C ASP A 399 -22.46 18.46 -16.60
N LYS A 400 -21.38 18.84 -15.90
CA LYS A 400 -20.21 19.55 -16.43
C LYS A 400 -18.95 18.67 -16.47
N GLY A 401 -19.11 17.35 -16.41
CA GLY A 401 -18.02 16.38 -16.54
C GLY A 401 -17.24 16.11 -15.25
N GLY A 402 -17.77 16.53 -14.09
CA GLY A 402 -17.22 16.20 -12.78
C GLY A 402 -17.86 14.99 -12.13
N LYS A 403 -17.64 14.85 -10.81
CA LYS A 403 -18.13 13.73 -9.97
C LYS A 403 -18.95 14.18 -8.77
N ARG A 404 -19.21 15.49 -8.61
CA ARG A 404 -20.15 15.93 -7.55
C ARG A 404 -21.55 15.45 -7.88
N SER A 405 -22.27 15.00 -6.85
CA SER A 405 -23.67 14.57 -6.94
C SER A 405 -24.66 15.75 -6.90
N ASP A 406 -24.22 16.92 -6.43
CA ASP A 406 -25.00 18.16 -6.44
C ASP A 406 -24.74 19.01 -7.69
N THR A 407 -25.46 20.12 -7.81
CA THR A 407 -25.33 21.07 -8.94
C THR A 407 -24.27 22.15 -8.70
N ARG A 408 -23.51 22.07 -7.60
CA ARG A 408 -22.58 23.13 -7.18
C ARG A 408 -21.29 23.04 -7.99
N ASN A 409 -20.79 24.16 -8.49
CA ASN A 409 -19.52 24.24 -9.22
C ASN A 409 -18.47 25.01 -8.40
N VAL A 410 -17.82 24.29 -7.49
CA VAL A 410 -16.80 24.83 -6.59
C VAL A 410 -15.60 25.38 -7.36
N LEU A 411 -15.24 24.78 -8.51
CA LEU A 411 -14.16 25.30 -9.35
C LEU A 411 -14.47 26.73 -9.83
N ALA A 412 -15.67 26.94 -10.37
CA ALA A 412 -16.11 28.25 -10.82
C ALA A 412 -16.22 29.26 -9.66
N GLU A 413 -16.62 28.82 -8.47
CA GLU A 413 -16.64 29.66 -7.27
C GLU A 413 -15.22 30.12 -6.87
N MET A 414 -14.23 29.23 -6.93
CA MET A 414 -12.84 29.59 -6.63
C MET A 414 -12.23 30.53 -7.68
N GLU A 415 -12.54 30.35 -8.96
CA GLU A 415 -12.17 31.28 -10.02
C GLU A 415 -12.80 32.66 -9.81
N ALA A 416 -14.09 32.71 -9.45
CA ALA A 416 -14.78 33.95 -9.08
C ALA A 416 -14.16 34.60 -7.83
N ALA A 417 -13.64 33.80 -6.90
CA ALA A 417 -12.83 34.25 -5.76
C ALA A 417 -11.36 34.60 -6.13
N ARG A 418 -11.07 34.75 -7.43
CA ARG A 418 -9.80 35.18 -8.03
C ARG A 418 -8.63 34.20 -7.91
N TYR A 419 -8.87 32.93 -7.56
CA TYR A 419 -7.84 31.90 -7.67
C TYR A 419 -7.39 31.75 -9.13
N ALA A 420 -6.08 31.66 -9.35
CA ALA A 420 -5.52 31.22 -10.61
C ALA A 420 -5.50 29.70 -10.63
N VAL A 421 -6.13 29.10 -11.63
CA VAL A 421 -6.11 27.65 -11.84
C VAL A 421 -4.88 27.30 -12.68
N ILE A 422 -4.06 26.37 -12.18
CA ILE A 422 -2.82 25.94 -12.84
C ILE A 422 -2.80 24.43 -13.04
N GLU A 423 -2.09 23.96 -14.07
CA GLU A 423 -2.01 22.54 -14.43
C GLU A 423 -0.57 22.03 -14.53
N ASN A 424 0.43 22.91 -14.39
CA ASN A 424 1.84 22.55 -14.35
C ASN A 424 2.68 23.63 -13.65
N GLN A 425 3.98 23.36 -13.50
CA GLN A 425 4.93 24.24 -12.86
C GLN A 425 5.14 25.54 -13.64
N GLU A 426 5.18 25.48 -14.97
CA GLU A 426 5.44 26.63 -15.84
C GLU A 426 4.31 27.67 -15.74
N THR A 427 3.06 27.20 -15.67
CA THR A 427 1.90 28.07 -15.42
C THR A 427 1.90 28.62 -13.99
N PHE A 428 2.39 27.87 -13.00
CA PHE A 428 2.52 28.36 -11.62
C PHE A 428 3.50 29.54 -11.52
N GLU A 429 4.66 29.42 -12.16
CA GLU A 429 5.71 30.45 -12.18
C GLU A 429 5.23 31.78 -12.79
N GLN A 430 4.24 31.72 -13.70
CA GLN A 430 3.68 32.89 -14.37
C GLN A 430 2.57 33.59 -13.56
N VAL A 431 2.02 32.96 -12.51
CA VAL A 431 0.95 33.56 -11.72
C VAL A 431 1.51 34.73 -10.88
N PRO A 432 0.97 35.97 -11.02
CA PRO A 432 1.39 37.11 -10.20
C PRO A 432 1.38 36.79 -8.71
N THR A 433 2.44 37.16 -7.97
CA THR A 433 2.71 36.71 -6.59
C THR A 433 1.70 37.18 -5.53
N ASP A 434 0.71 37.99 -5.89
CA ASP A 434 -0.40 38.44 -5.04
C ASP A 434 -1.70 37.64 -5.24
N ARG A 435 -1.80 36.82 -6.30
CA ARG A 435 -2.98 35.96 -6.56
C ARG A 435 -2.94 34.66 -5.78
N ARG A 436 -4.11 34.13 -5.40
CA ARG A 436 -4.21 32.76 -4.85
C ARG A 436 -4.15 31.72 -5.95
N VAL A 437 -3.75 30.50 -5.62
CA VAL A 437 -3.53 29.42 -6.59
C VAL A 437 -4.29 28.16 -6.21
N LEU A 438 -4.99 27.59 -7.20
CA LEU A 438 -5.59 26.26 -7.15
C LEU A 438 -4.96 25.41 -8.25
N GLY A 439 -4.20 24.39 -7.88
CA GLY A 439 -3.45 23.56 -8.81
C GLY A 439 -4.03 22.16 -8.98
N PHE A 440 -4.18 21.75 -10.23
CA PHE A 440 -4.54 20.40 -10.66
C PHE A 440 -3.48 19.88 -11.63
N MET A 441 -2.34 19.45 -11.09
CA MET A 441 -1.15 19.07 -11.86
C MET A 441 -1.45 17.94 -12.81
N ALA A 442 -1.21 18.18 -14.10
CA ALA A 442 -1.45 17.24 -15.17
C ALA A 442 -0.68 15.93 -14.93
N LYS A 443 -1.24 14.83 -15.43
CA LYS A 443 -0.59 13.52 -15.35
C LYS A 443 0.81 13.61 -15.97
N GLY A 444 1.81 13.07 -15.27
CA GLY A 444 3.22 13.16 -15.68
C GLY A 444 3.98 14.32 -15.06
N THR A 445 3.32 15.42 -14.68
CA THR A 445 4.01 16.60 -14.09
C THR A 445 4.68 16.25 -12.75
N LEU A 446 4.05 15.38 -11.97
CA LEU A 446 4.51 14.97 -10.65
C LEU A 446 5.35 13.68 -10.68
N ASP A 447 5.71 13.17 -11.86
CA ASP A 447 6.49 11.93 -12.00
C ASP A 447 8.01 12.14 -11.87
N ASN A 448 8.48 13.39 -11.82
CA ASN A 448 9.89 13.77 -11.69
C ASN A 448 10.27 13.95 -10.22
N GLU A 449 11.44 13.48 -9.78
CA GLU A 449 11.91 13.62 -8.40
C GLU A 449 12.12 15.07 -7.94
N THR A 450 12.30 16.03 -8.84
CA THR A 450 12.50 17.45 -8.53
C THR A 450 11.21 18.26 -8.38
N CYS A 451 10.06 17.67 -8.74
CA CYS A 451 8.83 18.46 -8.93
C CYS A 451 8.35 19.17 -7.66
N LEU A 452 8.35 18.49 -6.50
CA LEU A 452 7.93 19.09 -5.24
C LEU A 452 8.90 20.17 -4.76
N GLY A 453 10.21 20.04 -5.04
CA GLY A 453 11.19 21.09 -4.80
C GLY A 453 10.85 22.38 -5.56
N ARG A 454 10.63 22.28 -6.87
CA ARG A 454 10.24 23.42 -7.71
C ARG A 454 8.92 24.06 -7.26
N LEU A 455 7.90 23.25 -6.96
CA LEU A 455 6.61 23.74 -6.46
C LEU A 455 6.78 24.46 -5.11
N THR A 456 7.62 23.92 -4.23
CA THR A 456 7.95 24.52 -2.93
C THR A 456 8.60 25.89 -3.12
N GLU A 457 9.60 26.00 -3.98
CA GLU A 457 10.29 27.27 -4.28
C GLU A 457 9.32 28.34 -4.79
N THR A 458 8.49 27.99 -5.78
CA THR A 458 7.51 28.93 -6.33
C THR A 458 6.48 29.36 -5.28
N ALA A 459 5.98 28.43 -4.45
CA ALA A 459 5.05 28.76 -3.38
C ALA A 459 5.68 29.69 -2.33
N LEU A 460 6.95 29.49 -1.98
CA LEU A 460 7.67 30.35 -1.04
C LEU A 460 7.75 31.81 -1.52
N THR A 461 7.90 32.08 -2.82
CA THR A 461 7.90 33.46 -3.35
C THR A 461 6.60 34.23 -3.09
N ARG A 462 5.49 33.50 -2.91
CA ARG A 462 4.15 34.04 -2.64
C ARG A 462 3.86 34.12 -1.16
N LEU A 463 4.07 33.02 -0.44
CA LEU A 463 3.76 32.93 1.00
C LEU A 463 4.64 33.87 1.83
N SER A 464 5.90 34.06 1.44
CA SER A 464 6.86 34.93 2.13
C SER A 464 6.52 36.42 2.07
N ARG A 465 5.58 36.83 1.20
CA ARG A 465 5.09 38.23 1.13
C ARG A 465 4.26 38.63 2.34
N ASN A 466 3.78 37.67 3.14
CA ASN A 466 3.00 37.98 4.31
C ASN A 466 3.91 38.35 5.49
N ASP A 467 3.81 39.58 5.97
CA ASP A 467 4.65 40.08 7.07
C ASP A 467 4.43 39.35 8.39
N LYS A 468 3.27 38.71 8.57
CA LYS A 468 3.00 37.84 9.72
C LYS A 468 3.63 36.45 9.59
N GLY A 469 4.18 36.11 8.43
CA GLY A 469 4.74 34.79 8.13
C GLY A 469 3.73 33.82 7.54
N PHE A 470 4.11 32.54 7.45
CA PHE A 470 3.29 31.51 6.81
C PHE A 470 3.38 30.13 7.47
N PHE A 471 2.35 29.32 7.21
CA PHE A 471 2.36 27.87 7.38
C PHE A 471 2.36 27.22 5.99
N MET A 472 3.23 26.25 5.76
CA MET A 472 3.22 25.47 4.53
C MET A 472 3.29 23.97 4.84
N MET A 473 2.42 23.19 4.21
CA MET A 473 2.51 21.72 4.20
C MET A 473 2.80 21.24 2.78
N VAL A 474 3.82 20.37 2.65
CA VAL A 474 4.19 19.74 1.37
C VAL A 474 4.20 18.23 1.55
N GLU A 475 3.47 17.51 0.71
CA GLU A 475 3.34 16.05 0.78
C GLU A 475 3.79 15.35 -0.51
N CYS A 476 4.47 14.21 -0.36
CA CYS A 476 4.60 13.20 -1.41
C CYS A 476 3.89 11.90 -1.05
N THR A 477 2.87 11.50 -1.83
CA THR A 477 2.16 10.21 -1.66
C THR A 477 2.85 9.02 -2.34
N ILE A 478 3.84 9.28 -3.20
CA ILE A 478 4.43 8.25 -4.06
C ILE A 478 5.15 7.16 -3.24
N THR A 479 5.71 7.53 -2.08
CA THR A 479 6.42 6.60 -1.19
C THR A 479 5.48 5.54 -0.60
N ASP A 480 4.28 5.92 -0.18
CA ASP A 480 3.23 4.98 0.28
C ASP A 480 2.83 4.01 -0.83
N GLY A 481 2.62 4.50 -2.05
CA GLY A 481 2.40 3.66 -3.22
C GLY A 481 3.56 2.70 -3.51
N GLY A 482 4.80 3.12 -3.20
CA GLY A 482 5.99 2.26 -3.21
C GLY A 482 5.91 1.13 -2.19
N GLY A 483 5.50 1.43 -0.96
CA GLY A 483 5.28 0.45 0.09
C GLY A 483 4.16 -0.55 -0.22
N HIS A 484 2.95 -0.09 -0.58
CA HIS A 484 1.84 -0.99 -0.96
C HIS A 484 2.17 -1.84 -2.19
N GLY A 485 2.94 -1.29 -3.12
CA GLY A 485 3.33 -1.97 -4.35
C GLY A 485 4.55 -2.89 -4.22
N ASN A 486 5.23 -2.90 -3.06
CA ASN A 486 6.60 -3.43 -2.90
C ASN A 486 7.51 -3.00 -4.07
N ASN A 487 7.45 -1.71 -4.39
CA ASN A 487 8.05 -1.13 -5.58
C ASN A 487 9.19 -0.17 -5.19
N PRO A 488 10.46 -0.62 -5.22
CA PRO A 488 11.60 0.20 -4.81
C PRO A 488 11.81 1.44 -5.68
N GLU A 489 11.43 1.42 -6.97
CA GLU A 489 11.51 2.59 -7.86
C GLU A 489 10.62 3.73 -7.37
N LEU A 490 9.37 3.40 -6.97
CA LEU A 490 8.45 4.39 -6.42
C LEU A 490 8.91 4.86 -5.04
N THR A 491 9.38 3.94 -4.20
CA THR A 491 9.91 4.29 -2.87
C THR A 491 11.08 5.27 -2.96
N VAL A 492 12.06 4.99 -3.82
CA VAL A 492 13.24 5.86 -4.03
C VAL A 492 12.81 7.20 -4.63
N ARG A 493 12.00 7.19 -5.68
CA ARG A 493 11.53 8.42 -6.33
C ARG A 493 10.72 9.31 -5.38
N GLY A 494 9.78 8.73 -4.63
CA GLY A 494 8.94 9.46 -3.68
C GLY A 494 9.77 10.06 -2.55
N THR A 495 10.68 9.27 -1.98
CA THR A 495 11.60 9.76 -0.93
C THR A 495 12.49 10.90 -1.46
N LEU A 496 12.95 10.84 -2.71
CA LEU A 496 13.71 11.92 -3.34
C LEU A 496 12.86 13.17 -3.62
N GLN A 497 11.57 13.03 -3.95
CA GLN A 497 10.68 14.20 -4.05
C GLN A 497 10.55 14.94 -2.73
N VAL A 498 10.43 14.20 -1.63
CA VAL A 498 10.46 14.79 -0.29
C VAL A 498 11.82 15.46 -0.07
N ASP A 499 12.94 14.79 -0.34
CA ASP A 499 14.27 15.34 -0.11
C ASP A 499 14.57 16.61 -0.93
N TRP A 500 14.07 16.71 -2.18
CA TRP A 500 14.12 17.93 -2.98
C TRP A 500 13.28 19.07 -2.39
N ALA A 501 12.10 18.78 -1.87
CA ALA A 501 11.30 19.77 -1.16
C ALA A 501 11.96 20.20 0.16
N VAL A 502 12.62 19.27 0.88
CA VAL A 502 13.40 19.56 2.08
C VAL A 502 14.58 20.46 1.72
N HIS A 503 15.29 20.18 0.64
CA HIS A 503 16.36 21.03 0.14
C HIS A 503 15.86 22.46 -0.07
N SER A 504 14.81 22.67 -0.87
CA SER A 504 14.26 24.01 -1.11
C SER A 504 13.79 24.71 0.18
N ALA A 505 13.16 23.98 1.11
CA ALA A 505 12.71 24.53 2.39
C ALA A 505 13.89 24.93 3.30
N VAL A 506 14.96 24.12 3.35
CA VAL A 506 16.15 24.37 4.16
C VAL A 506 17.00 25.50 3.56
N GLU A 507 17.10 25.58 2.23
CA GLU A 507 17.71 26.72 1.52
C GLU A 507 17.02 28.04 1.87
N TYR A 508 15.69 28.04 1.90
CA TYR A 508 14.92 29.19 2.37
C TYR A 508 15.21 29.47 3.86
N ALA A 509 15.11 28.46 4.72
CA ALA A 509 15.27 28.63 6.15
C ALA A 509 16.66 29.16 6.55
N ARG A 510 17.74 28.67 5.93
CA ARG A 510 19.10 29.15 6.21
C ARG A 510 19.36 30.57 5.71
N LYS A 511 18.67 31.00 4.65
CA LYS A 511 18.76 32.37 4.12
C LYS A 511 18.01 33.39 5.00
N HIS A 512 16.89 32.99 5.59
CA HIS A 512 16.00 33.88 6.33
C HIS A 512 16.19 33.83 7.85
N GLY A 513 16.63 32.69 8.41
CA GLY A 513 16.93 32.52 9.83
C GLY A 513 15.73 32.43 10.77
N ASP A 514 14.51 32.63 10.27
CA ASP A 514 13.26 32.73 11.04
C ASP A 514 12.25 31.62 10.68
N THR A 515 12.69 30.55 10.00
CA THR A 515 11.83 29.51 9.46
C THR A 515 12.16 28.15 10.06
N LEU A 516 11.15 27.48 10.60
CA LEU A 516 11.22 26.10 11.05
C LEU A 516 10.85 25.16 9.89
N VAL A 517 11.68 24.16 9.65
CA VAL A 517 11.44 23.04 8.74
C VAL A 517 11.30 21.77 9.55
N VAL A 518 10.19 21.05 9.38
CA VAL A 518 9.93 19.75 9.99
C VAL A 518 9.65 18.75 8.87
N VAL A 519 10.29 17.58 8.92
CA VAL A 519 10.12 16.51 7.94
C VAL A 519 9.68 15.26 8.67
N THR A 520 8.61 14.60 8.22
CA THR A 520 8.15 13.34 8.80
C THR A 520 7.33 12.52 7.80
N ALA A 521 6.68 11.48 8.29
CA ALA A 521 5.68 10.69 7.58
C ALA A 521 4.42 10.60 8.44
N ASP A 522 3.30 10.24 7.81
CA ASP A 522 2.03 9.99 8.49
C ASP A 522 1.97 8.57 9.08
N HIS A 523 2.57 7.58 8.42
CA HIS A 523 2.79 6.20 8.90
C HIS A 523 3.92 5.52 8.12
N GLU A 524 4.25 4.27 8.50
CA GLU A 524 5.19 3.43 7.75
C GLU A 524 4.43 2.49 6.84
N THR A 525 4.90 2.29 5.61
CA THR A 525 4.33 1.32 4.67
C THR A 525 5.37 0.33 4.14
N GLY A 526 5.07 -0.95 4.29
CA GLY A 526 5.78 -2.04 3.63
C GLY A 526 6.83 -2.78 4.49
N ALA A 527 7.13 -2.29 5.69
CA ALA A 527 8.20 -2.81 6.57
C ALA A 527 9.50 -3.08 5.80
N LEU A 528 9.96 -2.05 5.09
CA LEU A 528 11.11 -2.12 4.20
C LEU A 528 12.43 -2.24 4.99
N THR A 529 13.29 -3.16 4.56
CA THR A 529 14.68 -3.28 5.04
C THR A 529 15.65 -3.17 3.87
N SER A 530 16.82 -2.60 4.08
CA SER A 530 17.87 -2.51 3.06
C SER A 530 19.27 -2.63 3.67
N ALA A 531 20.22 -3.17 2.89
CA ALA A 531 21.61 -3.34 3.30
C ALA A 531 22.55 -3.29 2.08
N LEU A 532 23.77 -2.80 2.29
CA LEU A 532 24.86 -2.95 1.32
C LEU A 532 25.67 -4.20 1.70
N LYS A 533 25.67 -5.20 0.83
CA LYS A 533 26.44 -6.44 0.99
C LYS A 533 27.39 -6.57 -0.19
N ASP A 534 28.70 -6.59 0.08
CA ASP A 534 29.75 -6.67 -0.94
C ASP A 534 29.61 -5.59 -2.03
N GLY A 535 29.26 -4.36 -1.62
CA GLY A 535 29.00 -3.24 -2.53
C GLY A 535 27.65 -3.28 -3.27
N LYS A 536 26.88 -4.37 -3.12
CA LYS A 536 25.56 -4.53 -3.73
C LYS A 536 24.45 -4.12 -2.77
N LEU A 537 23.54 -3.26 -3.25
CA LEU A 537 22.32 -2.92 -2.53
C LEU A 537 21.34 -4.10 -2.57
N THR A 538 20.90 -4.50 -1.39
CA THR A 538 19.88 -5.54 -1.17
C THR A 538 18.76 -4.95 -0.33
N PHE A 539 17.52 -5.37 -0.59
CA PHE A 539 16.34 -4.89 0.12
C PHE A 539 15.18 -5.87 0.01
N ASP A 540 14.27 -5.81 0.98
CA ASP A 540 13.04 -6.62 1.00
C ASP A 540 11.93 -5.85 1.73
N TYR A 541 10.67 -6.10 1.32
CA TYR A 541 9.47 -5.58 1.96
C TYR A 541 8.76 -6.74 2.67
N ALA A 542 8.45 -6.58 3.95
CA ALA A 542 7.81 -7.65 4.72
C ALA A 542 6.28 -7.70 4.56
N THR A 543 5.67 -6.60 4.11
CA THR A 543 4.21 -6.49 3.90
C THR A 543 3.90 -5.51 2.75
N THR A 544 2.65 -5.48 2.30
CA THR A 544 2.11 -4.49 1.35
C THR A 544 1.11 -3.56 2.06
N SER A 545 1.26 -3.39 3.37
CA SER A 545 0.32 -2.63 4.21
C SER A 545 1.10 -1.63 5.05
N HIS A 546 0.36 -0.69 5.64
CA HIS A 546 0.92 0.16 6.69
C HIS A 546 1.34 -0.71 7.88
N THR A 547 2.28 -0.23 8.69
CA THR A 547 2.68 -0.83 9.96
C THR A 547 2.69 0.18 11.10
N ASP A 548 2.88 -0.32 12.31
CA ASP A 548 2.99 0.47 13.54
C ASP A 548 4.45 0.88 13.85
N ILE A 549 5.39 0.64 12.92
CA ILE A 549 6.78 1.06 13.07
C ILE A 549 6.84 2.59 13.17
N PRO A 550 7.45 3.16 14.23
CA PRO A 550 7.57 4.61 14.36
C PRO A 550 8.37 5.21 13.21
N VAL A 551 7.82 6.27 12.61
CA VAL A 551 8.41 7.01 11.49
C VAL A 551 9.45 8.00 11.96
N TYR A 552 10.33 8.45 11.07
CA TYR A 552 11.36 9.43 11.41
C TYR A 552 10.79 10.85 11.45
N VAL A 553 11.41 11.69 12.29
CA VAL A 553 11.18 13.13 12.35
C VAL A 553 12.53 13.81 12.24
N PHE A 554 12.68 14.73 11.28
CA PHE A 554 13.86 15.58 11.13
C PHE A 554 13.45 17.04 11.25
N ALA A 555 14.26 17.88 11.89
CA ALA A 555 13.94 19.30 12.02
C ALA A 555 15.16 20.22 11.98
N TYR A 556 14.94 21.42 11.46
CA TYR A 556 15.93 22.52 11.39
C TYR A 556 15.22 23.88 11.51
N GLY A 557 15.88 24.85 12.14
CA GLY A 557 15.33 26.20 12.34
C GLY A 557 14.88 26.47 13.78
N PRO A 558 14.33 27.67 14.04
CA PRO A 558 13.88 28.08 15.37
C PRO A 558 12.82 27.13 15.95
N GLY A 559 13.08 26.59 17.15
CA GLY A 559 12.17 25.66 17.83
C GLY A 559 12.27 24.19 17.37
N ALA A 560 13.24 23.85 16.51
CA ALA A 560 13.42 22.50 15.99
C ALA A 560 13.66 21.45 17.10
N GLU A 561 14.25 21.84 18.23
CA GLU A 561 14.54 20.95 19.36
C GLU A 561 13.30 20.25 19.93
N ARG A 562 12.10 20.81 19.71
CA ARG A 562 10.82 20.23 20.15
C ARG A 562 10.41 18.96 19.39
N PHE A 563 11.05 18.69 18.25
CA PHE A 563 10.74 17.58 17.36
C PHE A 563 11.74 16.42 17.47
N GLY A 564 12.70 16.51 18.39
CA GLY A 564 13.67 15.45 18.66
C GLY A 564 13.16 14.39 19.64
N GLY A 565 13.86 13.27 19.72
CA GLY A 565 13.51 12.18 20.65
C GLY A 565 12.33 11.34 20.17
N THR A 566 11.58 10.73 21.09
CA THR A 566 10.39 9.94 20.76
C THR A 566 9.14 10.74 21.11
N ILE A 567 8.31 11.03 20.11
CA ILE A 567 7.08 11.82 20.23
C ILE A 567 5.87 11.03 19.74
N ASP A 568 4.66 11.51 20.01
CA ASP A 568 3.46 11.08 19.29
C ASP A 568 3.19 12.03 18.12
N ASN A 569 2.58 11.56 17.02
CA ASN A 569 2.26 12.43 15.89
C ASN A 569 1.29 13.58 16.25
N THR A 570 0.56 13.50 17.37
CA THR A 570 -0.21 14.63 17.92
C THR A 570 0.66 15.77 18.46
N ASP A 571 1.90 15.48 18.85
CA ASP A 571 2.82 16.49 19.37
C ASP A 571 3.28 17.46 18.27
N ILE A 572 3.19 17.08 17.00
CA ILE A 572 3.52 17.96 15.86
C ILE A 572 2.66 19.21 15.89
N ALA A 573 1.32 19.06 15.91
CA ALA A 573 0.39 20.19 16.01
C ALA A 573 0.57 20.97 17.33
N ARG A 574 0.75 20.27 18.45
CA ARG A 574 0.92 20.91 19.77
C ARG A 574 2.18 21.76 19.83
N ASN A 575 3.30 21.26 19.28
CA ASN A 575 4.56 21.99 19.20
C ASN A 575 4.46 23.20 18.28
N ILE A 576 3.83 23.05 17.10
CA ILE A 576 3.57 24.16 16.17
C ILE A 576 2.72 25.24 16.84
N ALA A 577 1.61 24.86 17.50
CA ALA A 577 0.74 25.80 18.20
C ALA A 577 1.49 26.51 19.33
N ALA A 578 2.25 25.77 20.15
CA ALA A 578 3.03 26.33 21.25
C ALA A 578 4.09 27.34 20.76
N LEU A 579 4.78 27.05 19.65
CA LEU A 579 5.78 27.96 19.07
C LEU A 579 5.16 29.30 18.64
N TRP A 580 3.91 29.30 18.18
CA TRP A 580 3.18 30.53 17.86
C TRP A 580 2.34 31.07 19.02
N SER A 581 2.51 30.55 20.24
CA SER A 581 1.70 30.92 21.40
C SER A 581 0.20 30.78 21.16
N LEU A 582 -0.19 29.77 20.38
CA LEU A 582 -1.57 29.42 20.06
C LEU A 582 -2.04 28.29 20.96
N THR A 583 -3.33 28.33 21.31
CA THR A 583 -4.00 27.23 21.99
C THR A 583 -4.88 26.50 20.98
N LEU A 584 -4.73 25.18 20.89
CA LEU A 584 -5.64 24.35 20.11
C LEU A 584 -7.02 24.38 20.79
N PRO A 585 -8.08 24.84 20.11
CA PRO A 585 -9.40 24.99 20.73
C PRO A 585 -10.02 23.62 21.05
N PRO A 586 -10.97 23.56 22.00
CA PRO A 586 -11.76 22.35 22.21
C PRO A 586 -12.56 21.99 20.95
N PRO A 587 -13.03 20.73 20.80
CA PRO A 587 -13.87 20.34 19.68
C PRO A 587 -15.12 21.20 19.56
N GLY A 588 -15.44 21.62 18.35
CA GLY A 588 -16.62 22.43 18.02
C GLY A 588 -17.87 21.58 17.76
N ASP A 589 -18.66 21.99 16.77
CA ASP A 589 -19.92 21.32 16.45
C ASP A 589 -19.73 19.95 15.78
N VAL A 590 -20.69 19.06 16.01
CA VAL A 590 -20.80 17.77 15.31
C VAL A 590 -20.94 18.01 13.81
N GLN A 591 -20.07 17.40 13.02
CA GLN A 591 -20.09 17.53 11.57
C GLN A 591 -21.14 16.58 10.97
N PRO A 592 -21.95 17.09 10.01
CA PRO A 592 -23.00 16.30 9.38
C PRO A 592 -22.42 15.10 8.63
N ASP A 593 -23.26 14.09 8.46
CA ASP A 593 -22.96 12.88 7.71
C ASP A 593 -23.77 12.95 6.42
N PRO A 594 -23.18 13.26 5.25
CA PRO A 594 -23.92 13.48 4.01
C PRO A 594 -24.78 12.29 3.55
N GLU A 595 -24.54 11.10 4.10
CA GLU A 595 -25.29 9.88 3.81
C GLU A 595 -26.48 9.66 4.76
N LYS A 596 -26.70 10.54 5.75
CA LYS A 596 -27.79 10.48 6.73
C LYS A 596 -28.58 11.78 6.79
#